data_AF-A0A258DLN3-F1
#
_entry.id   AF-A0A258DLN3-F1
#
_cell.length_a   1.000
_cell.length_b   1.000
_cell.length_c   1.000
_cell.angle_alpha   90.00
_cell.angle_beta   90.00
_cell.angle_gamma   90.00
#
_symmetry.space_group_name_H-M   'P 1'
#
loop_
_entity.id
_entity.type
_entity.pdbx_description
1 polymer ?
#
loop_
_entity_poly.entity_id
_entity_poly.type
_entity_poly.pdbx_seq_one_letter_code
_entity_poly.pdbx_strand_id
1 'polypeptide(L)' 'GGTLILEGFSKSHIQFNSVNEKAGGPKDVSMLFSKEEMAADFADLTEIHVTELETELEEGRYHVGKSAVIRVVGKK' A
#
# COMPACT_ATOMS: atom_id res chain seq x y z
N GLY A 1 20.16 -13.17 -7.87
CA GLY A 1 19.45 -11.98 -7.40
C GLY A 1 18.21 -12.38 -6.64
N GLY A 2 17.58 -11.41 -5.98
CA GLY A 2 16.32 -11.58 -5.24
C GLY A 2 15.24 -10.62 -5.74
N THR A 3 13.97 -10.96 -5.54
CA THR A 3 12.83 -10.12 -5.91
C THR A 3 12.14 -9.61 -4.65
N LEU A 4 11.95 -8.29 -4.54
CA LEU A 4 11.08 -7.68 -3.54
C LEU A 4 9.66 -7.56 -4.11
N ILE A 5 8.67 -7.98 -3.32
CA ILE A 5 7.25 -7.71 -3.55
C ILE A 5 6.70 -7.15 -2.24
N LEU A 6 6.07 -5.99 -2.29
CA LEU A 6 5.44 -5.32 -1.15
C LEU A 6 4.06 -4.84 -1.55
N GLU A 7 3.10 -4.98 -0.64
CA GLU A 7 1.81 -4.31 -0.69
C GLU A 7 1.56 -3.64 0.66
N GLY A 8 1.06 -2.41 0.64
CA GLY A 8 0.69 -1.66 1.83
C GLY A 8 -0.42 -0.67 1.53
N PHE A 9 -1.01 -0.08 2.56
CA PHE A 9 -2.00 0.97 2.38
C PHE A 9 -1.35 2.28 1.94
N SER A 10 -1.90 2.90 0.90
CA SER A 10 -1.45 4.23 0.50
C SER A 10 -2.05 5.30 1.41
N LYS A 11 -1.47 6.50 1.44
CA LYS A 11 -2.04 7.64 2.19
C LYS A 11 -3.47 7.95 1.80
N SER A 12 -3.86 7.65 0.55
CA SER A 12 -5.23 7.78 0.06
C SER A 12 -6.22 6.85 0.79
N HIS A 13 -5.77 5.79 1.47
CA HIS A 13 -6.64 4.84 2.16
C HIS A 13 -7.45 5.45 3.31
N ILE A 14 -7.00 6.58 3.86
CA ILE A 14 -7.73 7.31 4.92
C ILE A 14 -9.18 7.61 4.51
N GLN A 15 -9.43 7.90 3.23
CA GLN A 15 -10.78 8.18 2.73
C GLN A 15 -11.71 6.97 2.83
N PHE A 16 -11.15 5.76 2.84
CA PHE A 16 -11.91 4.51 2.91
C PHE A 16 -12.07 4.03 4.33
N ASN A 17 -10.99 3.92 5.11
CA ASN A 17 -11.07 3.39 6.47
C ASN A 17 -11.71 4.34 7.50
N SER A 18 -11.79 5.63 7.18
CA SER A 18 -12.55 6.60 7.97
C SER A 18 -14.06 6.42 7.80
N VAL A 19 -14.51 5.81 6.70
CA VAL A 19 -15.93 5.59 6.38
C VAL A 19 -16.34 4.14 6.70
N ASN A 20 -15.48 3.18 6.35
CA ASN A 20 -15.69 1.76 6.60
C ASN A 20 -14.60 1.23 7.53
N GLU A 21 -14.90 1.09 8.81
CA GLU A 21 -13.94 0.54 9.78
C GLU A 21 -13.52 -0.90 9.49
N LYS A 22 -14.30 -1.65 8.69
CA LYS A 22 -13.92 -3.00 8.26
C LYS A 22 -12.86 -2.99 7.17
N ALA A 23 -12.65 -1.87 6.46
CA ALA A 23 -11.59 -1.76 5.46
C ALA A 23 -10.19 -1.89 6.10
N GLY A 24 -10.08 -1.56 7.39
CA GLY A 24 -8.87 -1.74 8.18
C GLY A 24 -7.83 -0.65 7.98
N GLY A 25 -6.57 -1.00 8.24
CA GLY A 25 -5.44 -0.08 8.09
C GLY A 25 -5.35 1.01 9.18
N PRO A 26 -4.16 1.61 9.37
CA PRO A 26 -3.96 2.73 10.28
C PRO A 26 -4.81 3.95 9.92
N LYS A 27 -5.32 4.66 10.94
CA LYS A 27 -5.98 5.98 10.79
C LYS A 27 -4.99 7.15 10.87
N ASP A 28 -3.73 6.88 11.17
CA ASP A 28 -2.65 7.86 11.15
C ASP A 28 -1.97 7.85 9.77
N VAL A 29 -2.05 8.96 9.05
CA VAL A 29 -1.45 9.15 7.71
C VAL A 29 0.06 8.89 7.71
N SER A 30 0.75 9.14 8.83
CA SER A 30 2.20 8.93 8.95
C SER A 30 2.59 7.45 8.92
N MET A 31 1.63 6.55 9.16
CA MET A 31 1.82 5.10 9.07
C MET A 31 1.48 4.53 7.68
N LEU A 32 1.12 5.40 6.72
CA LEU A 32 0.72 5.03 5.37
C LEU A 32 1.74 5.51 4.34
N PHE A 33 1.78 4.86 3.19
CA PHE A 33 2.82 5.05 2.19
C PHE A 33 2.39 5.95 1.02
N SER A 34 3.34 6.70 0.47
CA SER A 34 3.21 7.38 -0.83
C SER A 34 4.14 6.79 -1.87
N LYS A 35 3.89 7.07 -3.15
CA LYS A 35 4.78 6.64 -4.25
C LYS A 35 6.19 7.19 -4.11
N GLU A 36 6.30 8.44 -3.65
CA GLU A 36 7.57 9.12 -3.48
C GLU A 36 8.43 8.47 -2.39
N GLU A 37 7.82 8.14 -1.24
CA GLU A 37 8.49 7.41 -0.15
C GLU A 37 8.94 6.02 -0.62
N MET A 38 8.05 5.25 -1.28
CA MET A 38 8.41 3.91 -1.77
C MET A 38 9.50 3.94 -2.84
N ALA A 39 9.51 4.93 -3.73
CA ALA A 39 10.57 5.07 -4.73
C ALA A 39 11.91 5.45 -4.09
N ALA A 40 11.90 6.27 -3.03
CA ALA A 40 13.10 6.67 -2.31
C ALA A 40 13.67 5.53 -1.44
N ASP A 41 12.82 4.87 -0.66
CA ASP A 41 13.22 3.79 0.27
C ASP A 41 13.82 2.58 -0.44
N PHE A 42 13.42 2.34 -1.69
CA PHE A 42 13.88 1.22 -2.51
C PHE A 42 14.73 1.65 -3.73
N ALA A 43 15.34 2.83 -3.68
CA ALA A 43 16.15 3.38 -4.77
C ALA A 43 17.35 2.49 -5.18
N ASP A 44 17.82 1.62 -4.30
CA ASP A 44 18.93 0.69 -4.56
C ASP A 44 18.50 -0.56 -5.36
N LEU A 45 17.20 -0.75 -5.62
CA LEU A 45 16.70 -1.84 -6.45
C LEU A 45 16.73 -1.48 -7.93
N THR A 46 16.86 -2.51 -8.76
CA THR A 46 16.71 -2.43 -10.21
C THR A 46 15.30 -2.85 -10.63
N GLU A 47 14.84 -2.38 -11.80
CA GLU A 47 13.49 -2.68 -12.31
C GLU A 47 12.38 -2.38 -11.30
N ILE A 48 12.51 -1.26 -10.56
CA ILE A 48 11.51 -0.85 -9.56
C ILE A 48 10.22 -0.38 -10.23
N HIS A 49 9.10 -0.95 -9.80
CA HIS A 49 7.75 -0.57 -10.20
C HIS A 49 6.93 -0.25 -8.95
N VAL A 50 6.46 0.99 -8.84
CA VAL A 50 5.61 1.47 -7.74
C VAL A 50 4.24 1.85 -8.30
N THR A 51 3.20 1.15 -7.87
CA THR A 51 1.83 1.33 -8.37
C THR A 51 0.89 1.60 -7.21
N GLU A 52 0.08 2.66 -7.31
CA GLU A 52 -1.03 2.91 -6.38
C GLU A 52 -2.32 2.65 -7.11
N LEU A 53 -3.23 1.93 -6.48
CA LEU A 53 -4.53 1.57 -7.05
C LEU A 53 -5.59 1.41 -5.96
N GLU A 54 -6.85 1.58 -6.36
CA GLU A 54 -7.99 1.18 -5.54
C GLU A 54 -8.36 -0.28 -5.84
N THR A 55 -8.68 -1.05 -4.81
CA THR A 55 -9.07 -2.46 -4.92
C THR A 55 -10.07 -2.84 -3.85
N GLU A 56 -10.75 -3.97 -4.01
CA GLU A 56 -11.67 -4.52 -3.01
C GLU A 56 -10.93 -5.61 -2.24
N LEU A 57 -10.75 -5.45 -0.92
CA LEU A 57 -10.11 -6.44 -0.07
C LEU A 57 -11.15 -7.35 0.61
N GLU A 58 -10.81 -8.63 0.77
CA GLU A 58 -11.58 -9.60 1.56
C GLU A 58 -10.61 -10.59 2.24
N GLU A 59 -9.68 -10.05 3.04
CA GLU A 59 -8.55 -10.81 3.60
C GLU A 59 -8.79 -11.31 5.03
N GLY A 60 -9.88 -10.86 5.66
CA GLY A 60 -10.25 -11.21 7.02
C GLY A 60 -11.17 -10.16 7.63
N ARG A 61 -11.66 -10.40 8.85
CA ARG A 61 -12.72 -9.59 9.50
C ARG A 61 -12.48 -8.06 9.51
N TYR A 62 -11.23 -7.63 9.46
CA TYR A 62 -10.81 -6.22 9.54
C TYR A 62 -10.08 -5.72 8.29
N HIS A 63 -10.14 -6.46 7.18
CA HIS A 63 -9.64 -6.04 5.87
C HIS A 63 -10.66 -6.43 4.81
N VAL A 64 -11.87 -5.85 4.94
CA VAL A 64 -13.01 -6.04 4.05
C VAL A 64 -13.51 -4.72 3.51
N GLY A 65 -13.40 -4.56 2.20
CA GLY A 65 -13.98 -3.46 1.45
C GLY A 65 -12.97 -2.69 0.59
N LYS A 66 -13.49 -1.67 -0.08
CA LYS A 66 -12.73 -0.80 -0.96
C LYS A 66 -11.58 -0.14 -0.22
N SER A 67 -10.38 -0.27 -0.78
CA SER A 67 -9.12 0.14 -0.17
C SER A 67 -8.22 0.78 -1.22
N ALA A 68 -7.35 1.70 -0.81
CA ALA A 68 -6.28 2.21 -1.65
C ALA A 68 -4.97 1.58 -1.19
N VAL A 69 -4.32 0.86 -2.09
CA VAL A 69 -3.08 0.16 -1.82
C VAL A 69 -1.98 0.67 -2.72
N ILE A 70 -0.75 0.56 -2.24
CA ILE A 70 0.46 0.76 -3.01
C ILE A 70 1.22 -0.56 -3.08
N ARG A 71 1.70 -0.89 -4.27
CA ARG A 71 2.45 -2.11 -4.57
C ARG A 71 3.83 -1.73 -5.08
N VAL A 72 4.84 -2.44 -4.60
CA VAL A 72 6.22 -2.32 -5.07
C VAL A 72 6.70 -3.67 -5.56
N VAL A 73 7.33 -3.67 -6.74
CA VAL A 73 8.08 -4.82 -7.26
C VAL A 73 9.47 -4.32 -7.67
N GLY A 74 10.53 -5.02 -7.28
CA GLY A 74 11.90 -4.67 -7.68
C GLY A 74 12.87 -5.84 -7.53
N LYS A 75 14.06 -5.73 -8.13
CA LYS A 75 15.10 -6.77 -8.11
C LYS A 75 16.41 -6.28 -7.53
N LYS A 76 17.11 -7.18 -6.84
CA LYS A 76 18.47 -6.99 -6.31
C LYS A 76 19.49 -7.85 -7.06
#